data_AF-A0A947SZ67-F1
#
_entry.id   AF-A0A947SZ67-F1
#
_cell.length_a   1.000
_cell.length_b   1.000
_cell.length_c   1.000
_cell.angle_alpha   90.00
_cell.angle_beta   90.00
_cell.angle_gamma   90.00
#
_symmetry.space_group_name_H-M   'P 1'
#
loop_
_entity.id
_entity.type
_entity.pdbx_description
1 polymer ?
#
loop_
_entity_poly.entity_id
_entity_poly.type
_entity_poly.pdbx_seq_one_letter_code
_entity_poly.pdbx_strand_id
1 'polypeptide(L)'
;MRLRDLLAWLVLLVVAMINGTLRDFTYGRHMSELSAHQLSTLIGILLFALVIHRYVRRWPPASARESVCIGLFWMSLTVAFEFLFFHYVAGRSWQELLANYDISSGRVWPLVLLWVAVAPYLFFRLAKSRGPQTHN
;
A
#
# COMPACT_ATOMS: atom_id res chain seq x y z
N MET A 1 0.69 -17.83 5.72
CA MET A 1 0.36 -17.15 4.45
C MET A 1 -0.29 -18.13 3.50
N ARG A 2 -1.22 -17.66 2.67
CA ARG A 2 -1.90 -18.42 1.61
C ARG A 2 -1.58 -17.80 0.25
N LEU A 3 -1.70 -18.56 -0.83
CA LEU A 3 -1.44 -18.08 -2.20
C LEU A 3 -2.25 -16.81 -2.54
N ARG A 4 -3.50 -16.72 -2.07
CA ARG A 4 -4.34 -15.53 -2.25
C ARG A 4 -3.77 -14.25 -1.64
N ASP A 5 -3.02 -14.35 -0.54
CA ASP A 5 -2.39 -13.18 0.09
C ASP A 5 -1.30 -12.64 -0.86
N LEU A 6 -0.52 -13.53 -1.50
CA LEU A 6 0.48 -13.17 -2.49
C LEU A 6 -0.15 -12.59 -3.77
N LEU A 7 -1.21 -13.22 -4.29
CA LEU A 7 -1.91 -12.73 -5.48
C LEU A 7 -2.52 -11.33 -5.24
N ALA A 8 -3.09 -11.10 -4.07
CA ALA A 8 -3.60 -9.78 -3.70
C ALA A 8 -2.48 -8.73 -3.63
N TRP A 9 -1.30 -9.09 -3.12
CA TRP A 9 -0.14 -8.20 -3.16
C TRP A 9 0.31 -7.89 -4.60
N LEU A 10 0.31 -8.86 -5.51
CA LEU A 10 0.61 -8.60 -6.92
C LEU A 10 -0.39 -7.62 -7.55
N VAL A 11 -1.67 -7.68 -7.18
CA VAL A 11 -2.65 -6.67 -7.60
C VAL A 11 -2.30 -5.29 -7.04
N LEU A 12 -1.95 -5.19 -5.76
CA LEU A 12 -1.49 -3.93 -5.16
C LEU A 12 -0.26 -3.38 -5.89
N LEU A 13 0.69 -4.24 -6.25
CA LEU A 13 1.89 -3.87 -7.01
C LEU A 13 1.53 -3.29 -8.38
N VAL A 14 0.67 -3.97 -9.15
CA VAL A 14 0.21 -3.47 -10.46
C VAL A 14 -0.50 -2.13 -10.31
N VAL A 15 -1.37 -1.97 -9.31
CA VAL A 15 -2.04 -0.70 -9.01
C VAL A 15 -1.03 0.40 -8.66
N ALA A 16 0.03 0.08 -7.90
CA ALA A 16 1.10 1.00 -7.57
C ALA A 16 1.84 1.49 -8.82
N MET A 17 2.20 0.56 -9.71
CA MET A 17 2.88 0.87 -10.97
C MET A 17 2.01 1.74 -11.87
N ILE A 18 0.72 1.42 -12.01
CA ILE A 18 -0.24 2.23 -12.77
C ILE A 18 -0.34 3.65 -12.18
N ASN A 19 -0.44 3.77 -10.86
CA ASN A 19 -0.51 5.07 -10.18
C ASN A 19 0.76 5.92 -10.38
N GLY A 20 1.94 5.29 -10.29
CA GLY A 20 3.22 5.96 -10.56
C GLY A 20 3.35 6.41 -12.02
N THR A 21 3.00 5.54 -12.97
CA THR A 21 2.98 5.87 -14.40
C THR A 21 1.99 7.00 -14.69
N LEU A 22 0.78 6.95 -14.14
CA LEU A 22 -0.20 8.03 -14.28
C LEU A 22 0.37 9.36 -13.79
N ARG A 23 1.02 9.38 -12.62
CA ARG A 23 1.69 10.59 -12.10
C ARG A 23 2.70 11.13 -13.12
N ASP A 24 3.63 10.30 -13.55
CA ASP A 24 4.78 10.73 -14.36
C ASP A 24 4.38 11.17 -15.78
N PHE A 25 3.33 10.56 -16.34
CA PHE A 25 2.88 10.85 -17.71
C PHE A 25 1.73 11.86 -17.80
N THR A 26 1.03 12.20 -16.71
CA THR A 26 -0.14 13.09 -16.73
C THR A 26 0.06 14.36 -15.89
N TYR A 27 -0.49 14.40 -14.68
CA TYR A 27 -0.52 15.59 -13.83
C TYR A 27 0.86 15.97 -13.29
N GLY A 28 1.80 15.02 -13.15
CA GLY A 28 3.15 15.30 -12.69
C GLY A 28 3.94 16.24 -13.62
N ARG A 29 3.56 16.35 -14.89
CA ARG A 29 4.16 17.32 -15.83
C ARG A 29 3.76 18.77 -15.58
N HIS A 30 2.71 19.00 -14.79
CA HIS A 30 2.10 20.31 -14.57
C HIS A 30 2.27 20.82 -13.14
N MET A 31 3.05 20.13 -12.31
CA MET A 31 3.30 20.50 -10.91
C MET A 31 4.72 20.13 -10.48
N SER A 32 5.14 20.58 -9.29
CA SER A 32 6.43 20.21 -8.73
C SER A 32 6.49 18.69 -8.44
N GLU A 33 7.71 18.13 -8.43
CA GLU A 33 7.94 16.72 -8.06
C GLU A 33 7.27 16.39 -6.72
N LEU A 34 7.49 17.23 -5.70
CA LEU A 34 6.95 17.02 -4.37
C LEU A 34 5.41 16.97 -4.36
N SER A 35 4.74 17.92 -5.01
CA SER A 35 3.28 17.95 -5.09
C SER A 35 2.72 16.78 -5.88
N ALA A 36 3.38 16.40 -6.99
CA ALA A 36 3.01 15.23 -7.77
C ALA A 36 3.09 13.95 -6.94
N HIS A 37 4.16 13.80 -6.16
CA HIS A 37 4.33 12.67 -5.25
C HIS A 37 3.25 12.65 -4.16
N GLN A 38 2.97 13.77 -3.51
CA GLN A 38 1.95 13.86 -2.46
C GLN A 38 0.54 13.52 -2.99
N LEU A 39 0.16 14.08 -4.13
CA LEU A 39 -1.12 13.78 -4.78
C LEU A 39 -1.21 12.31 -5.20
N SER A 40 -0.14 11.78 -5.80
CA SER A 40 -0.05 10.36 -6.19
C SER A 40 -0.14 9.44 -4.97
N THR A 41 0.45 9.81 -3.83
CA THR A 41 0.32 9.07 -2.58
C THR A 41 -1.12 9.06 -2.08
N LEU A 42 -1.82 10.20 -2.12
CA LEU A 42 -3.24 10.25 -1.73
C LEU A 42 -4.09 9.34 -2.62
N ILE A 43 -3.92 9.42 -3.94
CA ILE A 43 -4.61 8.55 -4.91
C ILE A 43 -4.27 7.09 -4.63
N GLY A 44 -2.99 6.77 -4.42
CA GLY A 44 -2.50 5.43 -4.10
C GLY A 44 -3.13 4.86 -2.84
N ILE A 45 -3.22 5.65 -1.75
CA ILE A 45 -3.86 5.26 -0.50
C ILE A 45 -5.33 4.90 -0.75
N LEU A 46 -6.07 5.70 -1.51
CA LEU A 46 -7.48 5.43 -1.83
C LEU A 46 -7.66 4.19 -2.70
N LEU A 47 -6.82 3.99 -3.70
CA LEU A 47 -6.84 2.81 -4.55
C LEU A 47 -6.50 1.54 -3.76
N PHE A 48 -5.47 1.60 -2.91
CA PHE A 48 -5.12 0.50 -2.02
C PHE A 48 -6.23 0.24 -1.01
N ALA A 49 -6.84 1.29 -0.46
CA ALA A 49 -7.99 1.15 0.44
C ALA A 49 -9.11 0.34 -0.23
N LEU A 50 -9.44 0.66 -1.48
CA LEU A 50 -10.45 -0.07 -2.26
C LEU A 50 -10.07 -1.54 -2.46
N VAL A 51 -8.84 -1.82 -2.92
CA VAL A 51 -8.36 -3.19 -3.17
C VAL A 51 -8.35 -4.01 -1.89
N ILE A 52 -7.77 -3.48 -0.81
CA ILE A 52 -7.66 -4.16 0.48
C ILE A 52 -9.04 -4.37 1.09
N HIS A 53 -9.94 -3.37 1.01
CA HIS A 53 -11.31 -3.52 1.48
C HIS A 53 -12.05 -4.65 0.75
N ARG A 54 -11.94 -4.72 -0.59
CA ARG A 54 -12.53 -5.78 -1.40
C ARG A 54 -11.94 -7.15 -1.05
N TYR A 55 -10.62 -7.21 -0.86
CA TYR A 55 -9.92 -8.42 -0.43
C TYR A 55 -10.46 -8.93 0.92
N VAL A 56 -10.48 -8.07 1.94
CA VAL A 56 -10.97 -8.41 3.28
C VAL A 56 -12.45 -8.81 3.26
N ARG A 57 -13.30 -8.16 2.45
CA ARG A 57 -14.70 -8.56 2.32
C ARG A 57 -14.88 -9.93 1.65
N ARG A 58 -14.07 -10.23 0.64
CA ARG A 58 -14.19 -11.46 -0.15
C ARG A 58 -13.55 -12.67 0.54
N TRP A 59 -12.49 -12.44 1.31
CA TRP A 59 -11.76 -13.42 2.10
C TRP A 59 -11.43 -12.82 3.48
N PRO A 60 -12.42 -12.78 4.38
CA PRO A 60 -12.21 -12.22 5.71
C PRO A 60 -11.11 -12.99 6.47
N PRO A 61 -10.14 -12.28 7.08
CA PRO A 61 -9.20 -12.89 8.00
C PRO A 61 -9.94 -13.59 9.14
N ALA A 62 -9.44 -14.74 9.60
CA ALA A 62 -10.04 -15.49 10.70
C ALA A 62 -9.83 -14.81 12.06
N SER A 63 -8.84 -13.93 12.17
CA SER A 63 -8.56 -13.19 13.41
C SER A 63 -7.90 -11.84 13.15
N ALA A 64 -7.93 -10.99 14.19
CA ALA A 64 -7.16 -9.75 14.24
C ALA A 64 -5.67 -10.00 13.98
N ARG A 65 -5.10 -11.04 14.60
CA ARG A 65 -3.69 -11.42 14.43
C ARG A 65 -3.39 -11.74 12.97
N GLU A 66 -4.24 -12.54 12.32
CA GLU A 66 -4.07 -12.88 10.91
C GLU A 66 -4.12 -11.64 10.00
N SER A 67 -5.04 -10.70 10.25
CA SER A 67 -5.11 -9.46 9.47
C SER A 67 -3.84 -8.61 9.58
N VAL A 68 -3.23 -8.54 10.77
CA VAL A 68 -1.95 -7.85 10.99
C VAL A 68 -0.81 -8.58 10.27
N CYS A 69 -0.77 -9.92 10.35
CA CYS A 69 0.24 -10.70 9.64
C CYS A 69 0.16 -10.52 8.12
N ILE A 70 -1.04 -10.42 7.54
CA ILE A 70 -1.24 -10.14 6.11
C ILE A 70 -0.67 -8.76 5.75
N GLY A 71 -1.01 -7.73 6.54
CA GLY A 71 -0.51 -6.38 6.31
C GLY A 71 1.01 -6.27 6.41
N LEU A 72 1.60 -6.85 7.47
CA LEU A 72 3.06 -6.87 7.62
C LEU A 72 3.75 -7.65 6.50
N PHE A 73 3.15 -8.77 6.06
CA PHE A 73 3.67 -9.52 4.93
C PHE A 73 3.69 -8.68 3.65
N TRP A 74 2.59 -8.00 3.34
CA TRP A 74 2.51 -7.11 2.18
C TRP A 74 3.48 -5.94 2.27
N MET A 75 3.60 -5.31 3.44
CA MET A 75 4.58 -4.24 3.66
C MET A 75 6.01 -4.73 3.40
N SER A 76 6.39 -5.89 3.96
CA SER A 76 7.70 -6.48 3.75
C SER A 76 7.98 -6.80 2.28
N LEU A 77 6.99 -7.34 1.57
CA LEU A 77 7.12 -7.58 0.12
C LEU A 77 7.28 -6.27 -0.65
N THR A 78 6.54 -5.22 -0.30
CA THR A 78 6.64 -3.90 -0.96
C THR A 78 8.01 -3.26 -0.74
N VAL A 79 8.53 -3.30 0.49
CA VAL A 79 9.88 -2.81 0.80
C VAL A 79 10.92 -3.66 0.07
N ALA A 80 10.83 -4.98 0.12
CA ALA A 80 11.75 -5.85 -0.60
C ALA A 80 11.71 -5.58 -2.11
N PHE A 81 10.52 -5.43 -2.70
CA PHE A 81 10.38 -5.08 -4.11
C PHE A 81 11.01 -3.72 -4.41
N GLU A 82 10.76 -2.69 -3.59
CA GLU A 82 11.34 -1.35 -3.79
C GLU A 82 12.87 -1.43 -3.87
N PHE A 83 13.50 -2.01 -2.84
CA PHE A 83 14.94 -2.08 -2.81
C PHE A 83 15.51 -3.01 -3.88
N LEU A 84 14.94 -4.20 -4.08
CA LEU A 84 15.45 -5.14 -5.09
C LEU A 84 15.26 -4.61 -6.51
N PHE A 85 14.06 -4.15 -6.85
CA PHE A 85 13.75 -3.71 -8.20
C PHE A 85 14.47 -2.39 -8.51
N PHE A 86 14.34 -1.36 -7.68
CA PHE A 86 14.93 -0.07 -8.01
C PHE A 86 16.45 -0.06 -7.90
N HIS A 87 17.04 -0.84 -7.00
CA HIS A 87 18.50 -0.94 -6.93
C HIS A 87 19.07 -1.75 -8.10
N TYR A 88 18.60 -2.99 -8.29
CA TYR A 88 19.22 -3.90 -9.27
C TYR A 88 18.71 -3.71 -10.70
N VAL A 89 17.47 -3.27 -10.90
CA VAL A 89 16.89 -3.10 -12.26
C VAL A 89 16.95 -1.63 -12.70
N ALA A 90 16.58 -0.70 -11.82
CA ALA A 90 16.60 0.73 -12.15
C ALA A 90 17.93 1.44 -11.83
N GLY A 91 18.90 0.73 -11.24
CA GLY A 91 20.25 1.25 -10.97
C GLY A 91 20.33 2.34 -9.89
N ARG A 92 19.28 2.52 -9.08
CA ARG A 92 19.23 3.57 -8.05
C ARG A 92 20.14 3.23 -6.87
N SER A 93 20.79 4.25 -6.31
CA SER A 93 21.64 4.03 -5.14
C SER A 93 20.80 3.76 -3.86
N TRP A 94 21.39 3.07 -2.88
CA TRP A 94 20.74 2.88 -1.58
C TRP A 94 20.38 4.21 -0.91
N GLN A 95 21.22 5.23 -1.10
CA GLN A 95 21.02 6.58 -0.56
C GLN A 95 19.80 7.26 -1.18
N GLU A 96 19.61 7.13 -2.49
CA GLU A 96 18.43 7.64 -3.19
C GLU A 96 17.14 6.95 -2.72
N LEU A 97 17.19 5.64 -2.48
CA LEU A 97 16.04 4.89 -1.97
C LEU A 97 15.71 5.29 -0.54
N LEU A 98 16.72 5.43 0.33
CA LEU A 98 16.54 5.89 1.70
C LEU A 98 16.04 7.34 1.77
N ALA A 99 16.40 8.19 0.82
CA ALA A 99 15.86 9.55 0.75
C ALA A 99 14.33 9.56 0.64
N ASN A 100 13.70 8.55 0.04
CA ASN A 100 12.23 8.45 -0.01
C ASN A 100 11.57 8.30 1.37
N TYR A 101 12.33 7.89 2.39
CA TYR A 101 11.86 7.72 3.75
C TYR A 101 11.99 9.00 4.60
N ASP A 102 12.59 10.06 4.04
CA ASP A 102 12.74 11.32 4.75
C ASP A 102 11.45 12.16 4.72
N ILE A 103 10.64 11.96 5.75
CA ILE A 103 9.39 12.71 5.97
C ILE A 103 9.68 14.21 6.22
N SER A 104 10.87 14.56 6.74
CA SER A 104 11.22 15.96 7.01
C SER A 104 11.39 16.76 5.71
N SER A 105 11.80 16.09 4.64
CA SER A 105 11.83 16.62 3.26
C SER A 105 10.45 16.59 2.57
N GLY A 106 9.37 16.29 3.30
CA GLY A 106 8.00 16.24 2.78
C GLY A 106 7.66 14.98 1.97
N ARG A 107 8.54 13.97 1.96
CA ARG A 107 8.31 12.72 1.25
C ARG A 107 7.40 11.81 2.07
N VAL A 108 6.23 11.53 1.51
CA VAL A 108 5.14 10.81 2.19
C VAL A 108 5.07 9.33 1.85
N TRP A 109 6.11 8.76 1.23
CA TRP A 109 6.18 7.34 0.88
C TRP A 109 5.98 6.40 2.09
N PRO A 110 6.57 6.67 3.28
CA PRO A 110 6.33 5.85 4.47
C PRO A 110 4.85 5.72 4.87
N LEU A 111 4.01 6.70 4.52
CA LEU A 111 2.57 6.63 4.79
C LEU A 111 1.89 5.54 3.96
N VAL A 112 2.35 5.29 2.74
CA VAL A 112 1.84 4.20 1.90
C VAL A 112 2.19 2.84 2.52
N LEU A 113 3.43 2.67 3.00
CA LEU A 113 3.87 1.43 3.66
C LEU A 113 3.08 1.18 4.94
N LEU A 114 2.91 2.22 5.76
CA LEU A 114 2.09 2.16 6.97
C LEU A 114 0.64 1.81 6.64
N TRP A 115 0.08 2.41 5.57
CA TRP A 115 -1.27 2.12 5.12
C TRP A 115 -1.43 0.65 4.70
N VAL A 116 -0.51 0.12 3.89
CA VAL A 116 -0.52 -1.29 3.47
C VAL A 116 -0.44 -2.23 4.67
N ALA A 117 0.33 -1.88 5.71
CA ALA A 117 0.43 -2.66 6.93
C ALA A 117 -0.85 -2.64 7.79
N VAL A 118 -1.51 -1.48 7.89
CA VAL A 118 -2.60 -1.24 8.85
C VAL A 118 -3.98 -1.47 8.25
N ALA A 119 -4.18 -1.20 6.96
CA ALA A 119 -5.49 -1.26 6.30
C ALA A 119 -6.20 -2.63 6.42
N PRO A 120 -5.53 -3.80 6.30
CA PRO A 120 -6.21 -5.10 6.45
C PRO A 120 -6.86 -5.26 7.82
N TYR A 121 -6.17 -4.81 8.88
CA TYR A 121 -6.68 -4.82 10.24
C TYR A 121 -7.85 -3.86 10.43
N LEU A 122 -7.73 -2.63 9.91
CA LEU A 122 -8.82 -1.65 9.98
C LEU A 122 -10.09 -2.18 9.31
N PHE A 123 -9.99 -2.71 8.10
CA PHE A 123 -11.16 -3.24 7.40
C PHE A 123 -11.72 -4.50 8.04
N PHE A 124 -10.87 -5.34 8.65
CA PHE A 124 -11.33 -6.49 9.44
C PHE A 124 -12.15 -6.03 10.66
N ARG A 125 -11.66 -5.04 11.41
CA ARG A 125 -12.36 -4.46 12.56
C ARG A 125 -13.70 -3.83 12.14
N LEU A 126 -13.70 -3.07 11.05
CA LEU A 126 -14.91 -2.44 10.51
C LEU A 126 -15.95 -3.49 10.07
N ALA A 127 -15.52 -4.58 9.42
CA ALA A 127 -16.41 -5.66 9.03
C ALA A 127 -17.03 -6.36 10.26
N LYS A 128 -16.25 -6.60 11.31
CA LYS A 128 -16.75 -7.22 12.56
C LYS A 128 -17.74 -6.34 13.30
N SER A 129 -17.52 -5.02 13.32
CA SER A 129 -18.44 -4.06 13.96
C SER A 129 -19.81 -3.95 13.30
N ARG A 130 -19.93 -4.41 12.05
CA ARG A 130 -21.18 -4.41 11.27
C ARG A 130 -21.92 -5.76 11.27
N GLY A 131 -21.43 -6.76 12.03
CA GLY A 131 -22.17 -7.99 12.28
C GLY A 131 -23.47 -7.71 13.04
N PRO A 132 -24.54 -8.51 12.84
CA PRO A 132 -25.87 -8.20 13.37
C PRO A 132 -25.82 -7.97 14.89
N GLN A 133 -26.37 -6.84 15.33
CA GLN A 133 -26.72 -6.66 16.72
C GLN A 133 -27.81 -7.68 17.03
N THR A 134 -27.46 -8.72 17.78
CA THR A 134 -28.45 -9.58 18.40
C THR A 134 -29.21 -8.72 19.40
N HIS A 135 -30.31 -8.12 18.97
CA HIS A 135 -31.38 -7.76 19.89
C HIS A 135 -31.91 -9.07 20.48
N ASN A 136 -31.77 -9.15 21.81
CA ASN A 136 -32.29 -10.14 22.77
C ASN A 136 -33.23 -11.22 22.25
#